data_AF-A0A1E4TU30-F1
#
_entry.id   AF-A0A1E4TU30-F1
#
_cell.length_a   1.000
_cell.length_b   1.000
_cell.length_c   1.000
_cell.angle_alpha   90.00
_cell.angle_beta   90.00
_cell.angle_gamma   90.00
#
_symmetry.space_group_name_H-M   'P 1'
#
loop_
_entity.id
_entity.type
_entity.pdbx_description
1 polymer ?
#
loop_
_entity_poly.entity_id
_entity_poly.type
_entity_poly.pdbx_seq_one_letter_code
_entity_poly.pdbx_strand_id
1 'polypeptide(L)' 'MPLEITSLELLNNIPAWLKTLRLHKYTDILSSHDWKKMIYYDDVELERIGISTVGARRKLLKAFAIVKERYERGEI' A
#
# COMPACT_ATOMS: atom_id res chain seq x y z
N MET A 1 -11.36 -5.54 8.13
CA MET A 1 -10.64 -5.31 6.87
C MET A 1 -10.13 -6.68 6.43
N PRO A 2 -10.32 -7.13 5.18
CA PRO A 2 -10.04 -8.53 4.83
C PRO A 2 -8.54 -8.82 4.97
N LEU A 3 -8.22 -10.00 5.51
CA LEU A 3 -6.86 -10.51 5.75
C LEU A 3 -5.97 -10.48 4.49
N GLU A 4 -6.58 -10.41 3.30
CA GLU A 4 -5.93 -10.50 2.00
C GLU A 4 -4.86 -9.43 1.75
N ILE A 5 -4.99 -8.22 2.32
CA ILE A 5 -4.02 -7.14 2.09
C ILE A 5 -2.64 -7.41 2.71
N THR A 6 -2.51 -8.46 3.53
CA THR A 6 -1.25 -8.90 4.14
C THR A 6 -0.67 -10.15 3.48
N SER A 7 -1.29 -10.68 2.42
CA SER A 7 -0.71 -11.81 1.68
C SER A 7 0.58 -11.39 0.97
N LEU A 8 1.67 -12.14 1.17
CA LEU A 8 2.94 -11.92 0.47
C LEU A 8 2.81 -12.02 -1.05
N GLU A 9 1.95 -12.92 -1.55
CA GLU A 9 1.68 -13.04 -2.97
C GLU A 9 1.10 -11.74 -3.54
N LEU A 10 0.15 -11.12 -2.83
CA LEU A 10 -0.44 -9.86 -3.23
C LEU A 10 0.54 -8.69 -3.05
N LEU A 11 1.30 -8.63 -1.96
CA LEU A 11 2.29 -7.57 -1.72
C LEU A 11 3.40 -7.56 -2.77
N ASN A 12 3.80 -8.73 -3.27
CA ASN A 12 4.73 -8.87 -4.39
C ASN A 12 4.08 -8.56 -5.76
N ASN A 13 2.75 -8.40 -5.82
CA ASN A 13 1.98 -8.01 -7.00
C ASN A 13 1.15 -6.75 -6.72
N ILE A 14 1.83 -5.59 -6.65
CA ILE A 14 1.21 -4.29 -6.37
C ILE A 14 -0.06 -4.00 -7.21
N PRO A 15 -0.10 -4.25 -8.54
CA PRO A 15 -1.32 -4.07 -9.32
C PRO A 15 -2.53 -4.86 -8.77
N ALA A 16 -2.32 -6.13 -8.40
CA ALA A 16 -3.36 -6.97 -7.81
C ALA A 16 -3.76 -6.47 -6.42
N TRP A 17 -2.79 -6.13 -5.57
CA TRP A 17 -3.03 -5.55 -4.24
C TRP A 17 -3.84 -4.25 -4.29
N LEU A 18 -3.56 -3.36 -5.24
CA LEU A 18 -4.34 -2.13 -5.42
C LEU A 18 -5.76 -2.39 -5.94
N LYS A 19 -5.99 -3.47 -6.70
CA LYS A 19 -7.35 -3.87 -7.09
C LYS A 19 -8.20 -4.24 -5.87
N THR A 20 -7.64 -4.98 -4.90
CA THR A 20 -8.37 -5.31 -3.65
C THR A 20 -8.75 -4.05 -2.86
N LEU A 21 -7.87 -3.05 -2.86
CA LEU A 21 -8.12 -1.75 -2.25
C LEU A 21 -9.01 -0.83 -3.10
N ARG A 22 -9.36 -1.19 -4.33
CA ARG A 22 -10.01 -0.30 -5.32
C ARG A 22 -9.24 1.01 -5.53
N LEU A 23 -7.91 0.91 -5.56
CA LEU A 23 -6.95 1.99 -5.79
C LEU A 23 -6.09 1.77 -7.05
N HIS A 24 -6.49 0.82 -7.91
CA HIS A 24 -5.75 0.43 -9.12
C HIS A 24 -5.54 1.56 -10.15
N LYS A 25 -6.24 2.70 -10.02
CA LYS A 25 -5.90 3.92 -10.77
C LYS A 25 -4.48 4.46 -10.49
N TYR A 26 -3.86 4.06 -9.38
CA TYR A 26 -2.51 4.46 -8.99
C TYR A 26 -1.45 3.39 -9.27
N THR A 27 -1.80 2.37 -10.06
CA THR A 27 -0.88 1.26 -10.39
C THR A 27 0.39 1.79 -11.05
N ASP A 28 0.27 2.71 -12.01
CA ASP A 28 1.42 3.26 -12.74
C ASP A 28 2.40 4.02 -11.84
N ILE A 29 1.91 4.55 -10.71
CA ILE A 29 2.72 5.26 -9.72
C ILE A 29 3.36 4.25 -8.74
N LEU A 30 2.56 3.37 -8.15
CA LEU A 30 3.00 2.55 -7.01
C LEU A 30 3.65 1.22 -7.40
N SER A 31 3.42 0.70 -8.61
CA SER A 31 3.97 -0.60 -9.03
C SER A 31 5.49 -0.61 -9.20
N SER A 32 6.11 0.56 -9.38
CA SER A 32 7.56 0.74 -9.43
C SER A 32 8.22 0.82 -8.05
N HIS A 33 7.41 0.90 -6.98
CA HIS A 33 7.90 1.04 -5.61
C HIS A 33 7.87 -0.32 -4.89
N ASP A 34 8.90 -0.59 -4.10
CA ASP A 34 8.95 -1.75 -3.22
C ASP A 34 7.96 -1.58 -2.05
N TRP A 35 7.05 -2.53 -1.88
CA TRP A 35 6.05 -2.49 -0.82
C TRP A 35 6.67 -2.36 0.57
N LYS A 36 7.86 -2.97 0.78
CA LYS A 36 8.58 -2.89 2.07
C LYS A 36 9.01 -1.46 2.40
N LYS A 37 9.23 -0.62 1.40
CA LYS A 37 9.49 0.81 1.58
C LYS A 37 8.19 1.60 1.70
N MET A 38 7.18 1.24 0.89
CA MET A 38 5.89 1.93 0.86
C MET A 38 5.17 1.92 2.22
N ILE A 39 5.29 0.82 2.98
CA ILE A 39 4.64 0.71 4.29
C ILE A 39 5.16 1.73 5.32
N TYR A 40 6.26 2.43 5.02
CA TYR A 40 6.84 3.51 5.83
C TYR A 40 6.58 4.92 5.27
N TYR A 41 5.88 5.06 4.13
CA TYR A 41 5.55 6.38 3.58
C TYR A 41 4.53 7.13 4.45
N ASP A 42 4.69 8.44 4.51
CA ASP A 42 3.73 9.35 5.13
C ASP A 42 2.79 10.00 4.09
N ASP A 43 1.91 10.89 4.56
CA ASP A 43 0.96 11.60 3.69
C ASP A 43 1.67 12.50 2.66
N VAL A 44 2.78 13.13 3.06
CA VAL A 44 3.56 14.06 2.24
C VAL A 44 4.31 13.30 1.14
N GLU A 45 4.92 12.16 1.44
CA GLU A 45 5.54 11.33 0.41
C GLU A 45 4.52 10.84 -0.62
N LEU A 46 3.35 10.36 -0.16
CA LEU A 46 2.29 9.90 -1.06
C LEU A 46 1.79 11.02 -1.97
N GLU A 47 1.64 12.23 -1.45
CA GLU A 47 1.30 13.40 -2.25
C GLU A 47 2.39 13.72 -3.28
N ARG A 48 3.66 13.72 -2.85
CA ARG A 48 4.82 14.03 -3.71
C ARG A 48 4.97 13.07 -4.89
N ILE A 49 4.67 11.78 -4.71
CA ILE A 49 4.74 10.79 -5.80
C ILE A 49 3.49 10.79 -6.70
N GLY A 50 2.51 11.66 -6.44
CA GLY A 50 1.35 11.87 -7.32
C GLY A 50 0.02 11.31 -6.82
N ILE A 51 -0.07 10.88 -5.56
CA ILE A 51 -1.36 10.48 -4.94
C ILE A 51 -2.07 11.72 -4.38
N SER A 52 -2.62 12.54 -5.28
CA SER A 52 -3.21 13.84 -4.94
C SER A 52 -4.52 13.77 -4.14
N THR A 53 -5.25 12.65 -4.20
CA THR A 53 -6.54 12.53 -3.52
C THR A 53 -6.34 12.15 -2.05
N VAL A 54 -6.66 13.06 -1.12
CA VAL A 54 -6.56 12.86 0.34
C VAL A 54 -7.23 11.57 0.80
N GLY A 55 -8.42 11.26 0.27
CA GLY A 55 -9.13 10.01 0.60
C GLY A 55 -8.36 8.74 0.21
N ALA A 56 -7.62 8.78 -0.91
CA ALA A 56 -6.78 7.67 -1.34
C ALA A 56 -5.55 7.53 -0.44
N ARG A 57 -4.89 8.63 -0.08
CA ARG A 57 -3.75 8.62 0.85
C ARG A 57 -4.14 8.06 2.21
N ARG A 58 -5.23 8.55 2.81
CA ARG A 58 -5.77 8.01 4.06
C ARG A 58 -6.07 6.51 3.99
N LYS A 59 -6.53 6.01 2.85
CA LYS A 59 -6.79 4.58 2.64
C LYS A 59 -5.49 3.77 2.52
N LEU A 60 -4.50 4.28 1.79
CA LEU A 60 -3.17 3.67 1.68
C LEU A 60 -2.49 3.61 3.04
N LEU A 61 -2.44 4.73 3.78
CA LEU A 61 -1.82 4.79 5.10
C LEU A 61 -2.44 3.77 6.09
N LYS A 62 -3.77 3.59 6.06
CA LYS A 62 -4.45 2.54 6.85
C LYS A 62 -4.04 1.13 6.42
N ALA A 63 -3.93 0.87 5.12
CA ALA A 63 -3.49 -0.43 4.63
C ALA A 63 -2.02 -0.70 4.97
N PHE A 64 -1.15 0.31 4.79
CA PHE A 64 0.26 0.26 5.13
C PHE A 64 0.49 0.01 6.62
N ALA A 65 -0.27 0.66 7.50
CA ALA A 65 -0.16 0.43 8.94
C ALA A 65 -0.41 -1.05 9.31
N ILE A 66 -1.41 -1.69 8.69
CA ILE A 66 -1.73 -3.11 8.93
C ILE A 66 -0.61 -4.02 8.41
N VAL A 67 -0.09 -3.75 7.21
CA VAL A 67 0.99 -4.53 6.62
C VAL A 67 2.28 -4.36 7.44
N LYS A 68 2.59 -3.12 7.83
CA LYS A 68 3.74 -2.79 8.68
C LYS A 68 3.71 -3.53 10.01
N GLU A 69 2.57 -3.52 10.71
CA GLU A 69 2.42 -4.22 11.98
C GLU A 69 2.75 -5.71 11.84
N ARG A 70 2.27 -6.38 10.79
CA ARG A 70 2.57 -7.80 10.56
C ARG A 70 4.00 -8.05 10.15
N TYR A 71 4.56 -7.18 9.31
CA TYR A 71 5.95 -7.26 8.87
C TYR A 71 6.92 -7.11 10.05
N GLU A 72 6.68 -6.14 10.94
CA GLU A 72 7.51 -5.91 12.13
C GLU A 72 7.41 -7.05 13.17
N ARG A 73 6.31 -7.80 13.16
CA ARG A 73 6.15 -9.04 13.95
C ARG A 73 6.78 -10.28 13.31
N GLY A 74 7.27 -10.18 12.06
CA GLY A 74 7.80 -11.31 11.31
C GLY A 74 6.75 -12.32 10.85
N GLU A 75 5.47 -11.89 10.76
CA GLU A 75 4.36 -12.74 10.31
C GLU A 75 4.28 -12.83 8.78
N ILE A 76 4.94 -11.90 8.07
CA ILE A 76 5.05 -11.80 6.60
C ILE A 76 6.42 -11.27 6.21
#